data_AF-A0A1F9NVK5-F1
#
_entry.id   AF-A0A1F9NVK5-F1
#
_cell.length_a   1.000
_cell.length_b   1.000
_cell.length_c   1.000
_cell.angle_alpha   90.00
_cell.angle_beta   90.00
_cell.angle_gamma   90.00
#
_symmetry.space_group_name_H-M   'P 1'
#
loop_
_entity.id
_entity.type
_entity.pdbx_description
1 polymer ?
#
loop_
_entity_poly.entity_id
_entity_poly.type
_entity_poly.pdbx_seq_one_letter_code
_entity_poly.pdbx_strand_id
1 'polypeptide(L)' 'MNRDVFSLAKDDAVIMHPGPINRGGEISDELADCDRSLVMRQVESGVAVRMALLYLLAGGSHVAH' A
#
# COMPACT_ATOMS: atom_id res chain seq x y z
N MET A 1 -0.86 -14.15 -7.54
CA MET A 1 -1.20 -13.20 -8.61
C MET A 1 -0.04 -13.10 -9.58
N ASN A 2 -0.29 -13.36 -10.86
CA ASN A 2 0.69 -13.30 -11.95
C ASN A 2 0.19 -12.34 -13.04
N ARG A 3 1.01 -12.11 -14.08
CA ARG A 3 0.69 -11.17 -15.17
C ARG A 3 -0.63 -11.48 -15.88
N ASP A 4 -0.94 -12.76 -16.10
CA ASP A 4 -2.18 -13.17 -16.78
C ASP A 4 -3.40 -12.73 -15.98
N VAL A 5 -3.43 -13.01 -14.68
CA VAL A 5 -4.51 -12.56 -13.80
C VAL A 5 -4.56 -11.02 -13.73
N PHE A 6 -3.41 -10.36 -13.62
CA PHE A 6 -3.37 -8.89 -13.54
C PHE A 6 -3.78 -8.19 -14.84
N SER A 7 -3.61 -8.84 -16.00
CA SER A 7 -4.06 -8.34 -17.30
C SER A 7 -5.59 -8.21 -17.44
N LEU A 8 -6.33 -8.88 -16.56
CA LEU A 8 -7.80 -8.79 -16.50
C LEU A 8 -8.27 -7.55 -15.72
N ALA A 9 -7.38 -6.89 -14.99
CA ALA A 9 -7.69 -5.67 -14.27
C ALA A 9 -7.82 -4.49 -15.24
N LYS A 10 -8.38 -3.37 -14.74
CA LYS A 10 -8.40 -2.12 -15.51
C LYS A 10 -6.98 -1.67 -15.85
N ASP A 11 -6.86 -0.89 -16.93
CA ASP A 11 -5.56 -0.38 -17.40
C ASP A 11 -4.85 0.50 -16.35
N ASP A 12 -5.60 1.14 -15.45
CA ASP A 12 -5.11 1.98 -14.36
C ASP A 12 -5.06 1.27 -13.00
N ALA A 13 -5.33 -0.03 -12.95
CA ALA A 13 -5.31 -0.78 -11.70
C ALA A 13 -3.90 -0.81 -11.10
N VAL A 14 -3.83 -0.66 -9.78
CA VAL A 14 -2.60 -0.75 -8.99
C VAL A 14 -2.60 -1.97 -8.10
N ILE A 15 -1.41 -2.40 -7.70
CA ILE A 15 -1.20 -3.53 -6.80
C ILE A 15 -0.96 -3.00 -5.38
N MET A 16 -1.75 -3.49 -4.43
CA MET A 16 -1.58 -3.24 -3.00
C MET A 16 -1.55 -4.58 -2.27
N HIS A 17 -0.81 -4.65 -1.16
CA HIS A 17 -0.74 -5.83 -0.33
C HIS A 17 -0.19 -5.46 1.06
N PRO A 18 -0.87 -5.82 2.17
CA PRO A 18 -0.30 -5.65 3.50
C PRO A 18 0.92 -6.58 3.66
N GLY A 19 2.00 -6.10 4.27
CA GLY A 19 3.20 -6.92 4.48
C GLY A 19 3.06 -7.94 5.62
N PRO A 20 3.90 -9.00 5.66
CA PRO A 20 4.94 -9.35 4.67
C PRO A 20 4.35 -10.05 3.43
N ILE A 21 4.93 -9.78 2.25
CA ILE A 21 4.51 -10.40 0.98
C ILE A 21 5.23 -11.75 0.77
N ASN A 22 4.49 -12.81 0.45
CA ASN A 22 5.09 -14.06 -0.02
C ASN A 22 5.34 -14.04 -1.54
N ARG A 23 6.54 -13.59 -1.92
CA ARG A 23 7.05 -13.57 -3.30
C ARG A 23 7.15 -14.98 -3.90
N GLY A 24 6.76 -15.13 -5.17
CA GLY A 24 6.71 -16.42 -5.87
C GLY A 24 5.54 -17.33 -5.46
N GLY A 25 4.80 -16.98 -4.40
CA GLY A 25 3.58 -17.66 -3.97
C GLY A 25 2.33 -16.82 -4.19
N GLU A 26 2.16 -15.78 -3.36
CA GLU A 26 0.99 -14.89 -3.41
C GLU A 26 1.04 -13.92 -4.58
N ILE A 27 2.23 -13.50 -4.98
CA ILE A 27 2.46 -12.60 -6.11
C ILE A 27 3.77 -12.98 -6.82
N SER A 28 3.79 -12.89 -8.15
CA SER A 28 5.03 -13.08 -8.91
C SER A 28 6.02 -11.94 -8.62
N ASP A 29 7.32 -12.26 -8.66
CA ASP A 29 8.39 -11.27 -8.42
C ASP A 29 8.28 -10.07 -9.37
N GLU A 30 8.00 -10.33 -10.65
CA GLU A 30 7.81 -9.28 -11.67
C GLU A 30 6.69 -8.29 -11.34
N LEU A 31 5.61 -8.73 -10.67
CA LEU A 31 4.49 -7.88 -10.32
C LEU A 31 4.71 -7.17 -8.99
N ALA A 32 5.42 -7.80 -8.05
CA ALA A 32 5.78 -7.19 -6.79
C ALA A 32 6.61 -5.90 -6.99
N ASP A 33 7.46 -5.88 -8.02
CA ASP A 33 8.38 -4.77 -8.32
C ASP A 33 7.98 -3.92 -9.55
N CYS A 34 6.79 -4.12 -10.13
CA CYS A 34 6.36 -3.33 -11.27
C CYS A 34 5.97 -1.89 -10.89
N ASP A 35 5.94 -0.98 -11.87
CA ASP A 35 5.60 0.43 -11.67
C ASP A 35 4.18 0.65 -11.08
N ARG A 36 3.27 -0.32 -11.29
CA ARG A 36 1.91 -0.28 -10.72
C ARG A 36 1.83 -0.89 -9.32
N SER A 37 2.94 -1.32 -8.75
CA SER A 37 3.03 -1.81 -7.36
C SER A 37 3.16 -0.66 -6.38
N LEU A 38 2.16 -0.49 -5.53
CA LEU A 38 2.13 0.53 -4.48
C LEU A 38 2.41 -0.03 -3.09
N VAL A 39 2.87 -1.28 -2.97
CA VAL A 39 3.02 -1.95 -1.68
C VAL A 39 3.96 -1.17 -0.75
N MET A 40 5.13 -0.73 -1.24
CA MET A 40 6.06 0.04 -0.41
C MET A 40 5.49 1.41 -0.01
N ARG A 41 4.84 2.11 -0.95
CA ARG A 41 4.16 3.38 -0.65
C ARG A 41 3.02 3.21 0.34
N GLN A 42 2.28 2.10 0.29
CA GLN A 42 1.23 1.76 1.25
C GLN A 42 1.81 1.59 2.66
N VAL A 43 2.93 0.85 2.80
CA VAL A 43 3.60 0.65 4.10
C VAL A 43 4.09 1.98 4.67
N GLU A 44 4.75 2.80 3.85
CA GLU A 44 5.21 4.15 4.22
C GLU A 44 4.03 5.04 4.65
N SER A 45 2.96 5.06 3.87
CA SER A 45 1.74 5.82 4.18
C SER A 45 1.13 5.38 5.53
N GLY A 46 1.26 4.10 5.89
CA GLY A 46 0.82 3.59 7.18
C GLY A 46 1.52 4.24 8.37
N VAL A 47 2.76 4.72 8.24
CA VAL A 47 3.44 5.50 9.29
C VAL A 47 2.76 6.85 9.47
N ALA A 48 2.54 7.58 8.36
CA ALA A 48 1.89 8.89 8.39
C ALA A 48 0.49 8.84 9.01
N VAL A 49 -0.32 7.84 8.63
CA VAL A 49 -1.67 7.64 9.19
C VAL A 49 -1.59 7.39 10.69
N ARG A 50 -0.72 6.49 11.16
CA ARG A 50 -0.56 6.22 12.60
C ARG A 50 -0.08 7.45 13.36
N MET A 51 0.86 8.22 12.82
CA MET A 51 1.31 9.46 13.44
C MET A 51 0.17 10.47 13.57
N ALA A 52 -0.64 10.65 12.52
CA ALA A 52 -1.80 11.54 12.56
C ALA A 52 -2.82 11.09 13.62
N LEU A 53 -3.12 9.79 13.69
CA LEU A 53 -4.02 9.24 14.70
C LEU A 53 -3.48 9.44 16.12
N LEU A 54 -2.19 9.16 16.35
CA LEU A 54 -1.55 9.37 17.64
C LEU A 54 -1.52 10.85 18.04
N TYR A 55 -1.28 11.75 17.09
CA TYR A 55 -1.33 13.20 17.32
C TYR A 55 -2.72 13.66 17.78
N LEU A 56 -3.79 13.24 17.09
CA LEU A 56 -5.16 13.56 17.47
C LEU A 56 -5.52 13.01 18.85
N LEU A 57 -5.17 11.75 19.12
CA LEU A 57 -5.44 11.10 20.42
C LEU A 57 -4.63 11.73 21.56
N ALA A 58 -3.45 12.27 21.29
CA ALA A 58 -2.62 12.97 22.26
C ALA A 58 -3.09 14.42 22.54
N GLY A 59 -4.24 14.84 22.01
CA GLY A 59 -4.79 16.18 22.22
C GLY A 59 -4.30 17.23 21.23
N GLY A 60 -3.70 16.83 20.11
CA GLY A 60 -3.25 17.71 19.02
C GLY A 60 -4.37 18.45 18.28
N SER A 61 -5.62 18.36 18.73
CA SER A 61 -6.80 18.93 18.07
C SER A 61 -6.96 20.45 18.21
N HIS A 62 -5.97 21.18 18.73
CA HIS A 62 -5.97 22.65 18.75
C HIS A 62 -5.45 23.22 17.41
N VAL A 63 -6.10 22.87 16.31
CA VAL A 63 -6.08 23.72 15.11
C VAL A 63 -7.33 24.57 15.22
N ALA A 64 -7.16 25.79 15.75
CA ALA A 64 -8.19 26.81 15.69
C ALA A 64 -8.54 27.03 14.22
N HIS A 65 -9.71 26.56 13.82
CA HIS A 65 -10.44 27.04 12.65
C HIS A 65 -11.48 28.04 13.11
#